data_AF-A0A3C0KJ77-F1
#
_entry.id   AF-A0A3C0KJ77-F1
#
_cell.length_a   1.000
_cell.length_b   1.000
_cell.length_c   1.000
_cell.angle_alpha   90.00
_cell.angle_beta   90.00
_cell.angle_gamma   90.00
#
_symmetry.space_group_name_H-M   'P 1'
#
loop_
_entity.id
_entity.type
_entity.pdbx_description
1 polymer ?
#
loop_
_entity_poly.entity_id
_entity_poly.type
_entity_poly.pdbx_seq_one_letter_code
_entity_poly.pdbx_strand_id
1 'polypeptide(L)'
;MATAGQVLAQTTLRHFPDKAIRATMVVKAPPEITMDGTPMRLSPGARIRGTTNTLVLSGTLVGQPLTVNYLSDPHGQVHEVWLLTEAEAAEKRARLGSQHNYSTLGDSPR
;
A
#
# COMPACT_ATOMS: atom_id res chain seq x y z
N MET A 1 3.49 -40.76 12.75
CA MET A 1 4.48 -39.70 12.99
C MET A 1 4.11 -38.53 12.09
N ALA A 2 3.88 -37.34 12.66
CA ALA A 2 3.34 -36.18 11.95
C ALA A 2 4.45 -35.43 11.21
N THR A 3 4.36 -35.34 9.89
CA THR A 3 5.23 -34.47 9.09
C THR A 3 4.56 -33.12 8.97
N ALA A 4 5.22 -32.10 9.51
CA ALA A 4 4.79 -30.71 9.48
C ALA A 4 4.48 -30.27 8.05
N GLY A 5 3.23 -29.86 7.81
CA GLY A 5 2.85 -29.19 6.58
C GLY A 5 3.56 -27.85 6.51
N GLN A 6 4.62 -27.78 5.69
CA GLN A 6 5.19 -26.52 5.26
C GLN A 6 4.12 -25.82 4.43
N VAL A 7 3.33 -24.95 5.07
CA VAL A 7 2.57 -23.93 4.35
C VAL A 7 3.63 -22.99 3.80
N LEU A 8 4.11 -23.29 2.58
CA LEU A 8 4.77 -22.31 1.76
C LEU A 8 3.76 -21.19 1.60
N ALA A 9 3.91 -20.13 2.39
CA ALA A 9 3.28 -18.86 2.13
C ALA A 9 3.70 -18.51 0.71
N GLN A 10 2.80 -18.77 -0.24
CA GLN A 10 2.99 -18.44 -1.62
C GLN A 10 3.03 -16.92 -1.64
N THR A 11 4.25 -16.36 -1.56
CA THR A 11 4.59 -15.02 -2.01
C THR A 11 4.37 -15.02 -3.52
N THR A 12 3.11 -15.19 -3.94
CA THR A 12 2.64 -14.82 -5.26
C THR A 12 2.90 -13.33 -5.32
N LEU A 13 3.85 -12.93 -6.14
CA LEU A 13 4.08 -11.54 -6.50
C LEU A 13 2.72 -10.97 -6.91
N ARG A 14 2.05 -10.25 -6.01
CA ARG A 14 0.68 -9.80 -6.25
C ARG A 14 0.77 -8.76 -7.34
N HIS A 15 0.04 -8.97 -8.42
CA HIS A 15 0.02 -8.02 -9.51
C HIS A 15 -0.80 -6.80 -9.06
N PHE A 16 -0.12 -5.77 -8.59
CA PHE A 16 -0.76 -4.51 -8.24
C PHE A 16 -0.99 -3.71 -9.53
N PRO A 17 -2.18 -3.14 -9.74
CA PRO A 17 -2.41 -2.26 -10.89
C PRO A 17 -1.44 -1.07 -10.83
N ASP A 18 -0.99 -0.56 -11.98
CA ASP A 18 -0.07 0.58 -12.06
C ASP A 18 -0.64 1.88 -11.48
N LYS A 19 -1.97 1.95 -11.30
CA LYS A 19 -2.65 3.05 -10.62
C LYS A 19 -2.52 2.99 -9.09
N ALA A 20 -2.08 1.87 -8.51
CA ALA A 20 -1.96 1.72 -7.07
C ALA A 20 -0.76 2.51 -6.56
N ILE A 21 -1.02 3.45 -5.64
CA ILE A 21 0.02 4.31 -5.06
C ILE A 21 0.46 3.72 -3.73
N ARG A 22 1.77 3.69 -3.49
CA ARG A 22 2.32 3.28 -2.20
C ARG A 22 2.31 4.43 -1.20
N ALA A 23 1.83 4.15 0.00
CA ALA A 23 1.88 5.08 1.12
C ALA A 23 1.84 4.36 2.49
N THR A 24 2.25 5.07 3.54
CA THR A 24 2.17 4.56 4.92
C THR A 24 0.78 4.85 5.49
N MET A 25 -0.06 3.83 5.60
CA MET A 25 -1.38 3.95 6.21
C MET A 25 -1.28 3.84 7.73
N VAL A 26 -1.86 4.80 8.41
CA VAL A 26 -2.16 4.75 9.84
C VAL A 26 -3.65 4.98 10.00
N VAL A 27 -4.37 3.99 10.54
CA VAL A 27 -5.80 4.15 10.82
C VAL A 27 -5.93 4.93 12.13
N LYS A 28 -6.57 6.10 12.09
CA LYS A 28 -6.83 6.91 13.30
C LYS A 28 -8.14 6.50 13.95
N ALA A 29 -9.23 6.64 13.21
CA ALA A 29 -10.57 6.25 13.64
C ALA A 29 -11.38 5.91 12.38
N PRO A 30 -11.82 4.67 12.15
CA PRO A 30 -12.55 4.32 10.93
C PRO A 30 -13.79 5.24 10.76
N PRO A 31 -14.05 5.83 9.57
CA PRO A 31 -13.38 5.64 8.28
C PRO A 31 -12.21 6.61 8.00
N GLU A 32 -11.82 7.44 8.96
CA GLU A 32 -10.70 8.38 8.88
C GLU A 32 -9.35 7.66 9.05
N ILE A 33 -8.52 7.78 8.02
CA ILE A 33 -7.18 7.22 7.94
C ILE A 33 -6.19 8.32 7.61
N THR A 34 -4.90 8.06 7.83
CA THR A 34 -3.83 8.94 7.36
C THR A 34 -2.89 8.15 6.46
N MET A 35 -2.57 8.73 5.32
CA MET A 35 -1.74 8.14 4.27
C MET A 35 -0.50 9.00 4.10
N ASP A 36 0.66 8.50 4.52
CA ASP A 36 1.91 9.28 4.55
C ASP A 36 1.78 10.60 5.34
N GLY A 37 0.92 10.61 6.37
CA GLY A 37 0.57 11.80 7.16
C GLY A 37 -0.56 12.66 6.57
N THR A 38 -1.02 12.38 5.34
CA THR A 38 -2.17 13.07 4.73
C THR A 38 -3.48 12.47 5.22
N PRO A 39 -4.40 13.25 5.82
CA PRO A 39 -5.71 12.75 6.22
C PRO A 39 -6.52 12.34 4.98
N MET A 40 -6.94 11.08 4.95
CA MET A 40 -7.77 10.49 3.89
C MET A 40 -8.95 9.73 4.50
N ARG A 41 -9.93 9.37 3.66
CA ARG A 41 -11.11 8.62 4.08
C ARG A 41 -11.24 7.33 3.29
N LEU A 42 -11.60 6.25 3.97
CA LEU A 42 -11.99 5.00 3.35
C LEU A 42 -13.39 5.13 2.73
N SER A 43 -13.55 4.64 1.51
CA SER A 43 -14.85 4.51 0.85
C SER A 43 -15.77 3.57 1.64
N PRO A 44 -17.10 3.72 1.55
CA PRO A 44 -18.07 2.85 2.23
C PRO A 44 -17.98 1.35 1.87
N GLY A 45 -17.33 1.02 0.75
CA GLY A 45 -17.05 -0.35 0.30
C GLY A 45 -15.57 -0.69 0.29
N ALA A 46 -14.73 0.01 1.07
CA ALA A 46 -13.30 -0.15 1.02
C ALA A 46 -12.86 -1.57 1.41
N ARG A 47 -11.98 -2.18 0.62
CA ARG A 47 -11.44 -3.53 0.87
C ARG A 47 -9.98 -3.44 1.25
N ILE A 48 -9.63 -4.01 2.41
CA ILE A 48 -8.24 -4.06 2.87
C ILE A 48 -7.76 -5.51 2.77
N ARG A 49 -6.77 -5.73 1.92
CA ARG A 49 -6.14 -7.04 1.75
C ARG A 49 -4.85 -7.08 2.54
N GLY A 50 -4.75 -7.99 3.49
CA GLY A 50 -3.52 -8.30 4.22
C GLY A 50 -2.44 -8.85 3.30
N THR A 51 -1.25 -9.07 3.85
CA THR A 51 -0.08 -9.59 3.12
C THR A 51 -0.34 -10.96 2.45
N THR A 52 -1.15 -11.80 3.09
CA THR A 52 -1.56 -13.13 2.59
C THR A 52 -2.81 -13.09 1.67
N ASN A 53 -3.14 -11.92 1.09
CA ASN A 53 -4.36 -11.70 0.29
C ASN A 53 -5.68 -12.00 1.06
N THR A 54 -5.62 -12.03 2.39
CA THR A 54 -6.79 -12.19 3.27
C THR A 54 -7.47 -10.85 3.48
N LEU A 55 -8.81 -10.82 3.61
CA LEU A 55 -9.52 -9.60 3.97
C LEU A 55 -9.23 -9.25 5.44
N VAL A 56 -8.72 -8.06 5.69
CA VAL A 56 -8.40 -7.54 7.03
C VAL A 56 -9.35 -6.38 7.33
N LEU A 57 -9.75 -6.23 8.58
CA LEU A 57 -10.62 -5.14 9.00
C LEU A 57 -9.79 -3.90 9.32
N SER A 58 -10.20 -2.73 8.85
CA SER A 58 -9.53 -1.44 9.18
C SER A 58 -9.43 -1.23 10.69
N GLY A 59 -10.45 -1.65 11.44
CA GLY A 59 -10.51 -1.56 12.90
C GLY A 59 -9.39 -2.31 13.63
N THR A 60 -8.82 -3.37 13.04
CA THR A 60 -7.71 -4.11 13.67
C THR A 60 -6.36 -3.45 13.46
N LEU A 61 -6.28 -2.46 12.57
CA LEU A 61 -5.05 -1.77 12.16
C LEU A 61 -4.95 -0.35 12.75
N VAL A 62 -5.87 0.00 13.66
CA VAL A 62 -5.91 1.30 14.34
C VAL A 62 -4.60 1.53 15.10
N GLY A 63 -3.98 2.71 14.87
CA GLY A 63 -2.74 3.13 15.52
C GLY A 63 -1.46 2.49 14.98
N GLN A 64 -1.54 1.62 13.96
CA GLN A 64 -0.37 0.93 13.41
C GLN A 64 0.09 1.57 12.09
N PRO A 65 1.36 2.01 11.96
CA PRO A 65 1.92 2.48 10.70
C PRO A 65 2.27 1.29 9.81
N LEU A 66 1.49 1.09 8.76
CA LEU A 66 1.65 -0.02 7.83
C LEU A 66 1.95 0.51 6.44
N THR A 67 2.96 -0.07 5.78
CA THR A 67 3.19 0.23 4.37
C THR A 67 2.12 -0.48 3.54
N VAL A 68 1.33 0.30 2.81
CA VAL A 68 0.26 -0.24 1.98
C VAL A 68 0.28 0.39 0.59
N ASN A 69 -0.27 -0.33 -0.38
CA ASN A 69 -0.66 0.22 -1.66
C ASN A 69 -2.14 0.53 -1.59
N TYR A 70 -2.57 1.61 -2.22
CA TYR A 70 -3.98 1.94 -2.25
C TYR A 70 -4.42 2.44 -3.62
N LEU A 71 -5.71 2.26 -3.90
CA LEU A 71 -6.41 2.88 -5.00
C LEU A 71 -7.42 3.88 -4.44
N SER A 72 -7.29 5.12 -4.90
CA SER A 72 -8.31 6.14 -4.73
C SER A 72 -9.33 6.08 -5.86
N ASP A 73 -10.58 6.25 -5.50
CA ASP A 73 -11.71 6.48 -6.40
C ASP A 73 -11.65 7.92 -6.97
N PRO A 74 -12.28 8.23 -8.13
CA PRO A 74 -12.44 9.61 -8.62
C PRO A 74 -12.99 10.62 -7.61
N HIS A 75 -13.71 10.18 -6.57
CA HIS A 75 -14.15 11.03 -5.46
C HIS A 75 -13.04 11.34 -4.43
N GLY A 76 -11.80 10.86 -4.64
CA GLY A 76 -10.66 11.05 -3.73
C GLY A 76 -10.68 10.15 -2.50
N GLN A 77 -11.58 9.17 -2.45
CA GLN A 77 -11.72 8.22 -1.33
C GLN A 77 -10.98 6.92 -1.61
N VAL A 78 -10.45 6.28 -0.58
CA VAL A 78 -9.70 5.03 -0.74
C VAL A 78 -10.65 3.85 -0.89
N HIS A 79 -10.68 3.22 -2.06
CA HIS A 79 -11.56 2.09 -2.37
C HIS A 79 -10.90 0.73 -2.15
N GLU A 80 -9.61 0.58 -2.44
CA GLU A 80 -8.90 -0.68 -2.22
C GLU A 80 -7.54 -0.42 -1.59
N VAL A 81 -7.16 -1.27 -0.64
CA VAL A 81 -5.91 -1.19 0.10
C VAL A 81 -5.27 -2.57 0.14
N TRP A 82 -3.96 -2.64 -0.09
CA TRP A 82 -3.16 -3.85 0.03
C TRP A 82 -2.01 -3.60 0.99
N LEU A 83 -1.90 -4.40 2.05
CA LEU A 83 -0.78 -4.37 2.97
C LEU A 83 0.44 -5.02 2.29
N LEU A 84 1.56 -4.31 2.31
CA LEU A 84 2.84 -4.82 1.84
C LEU A 84 3.60 -5.39 3.03
N THR A 85 4.25 -6.52 2.80
CA THR A 85 5.32 -7.00 3.66
C THR A 85 6.54 -6.09 3.54
N GLU A 86 7.48 -6.19 4.48
CA GLU A 86 8.77 -5.49 4.39
C GLU A 86 9.54 -5.86 3.11
N ALA A 87 9.43 -7.10 2.66
CA ALA A 87 10.01 -7.57 1.41
C ALA A 87 9.38 -6.89 0.18
N GLU A 88 8.05 -6.79 0.12
CA GLU A 88 7.34 -6.05 -0.95
C GLU A 88 7.58 -4.54 -0.85
N ALA A 89 7.76 -4.01 0.36
CA ALA A 89 8.12 -2.62 0.60
C ALA A 89 9.58 -2.30 0.20
N ALA A 90 10.44 -3.30 0.05
CA ALA A 90 11.78 -3.11 -0.51
C ALA A 90 11.74 -2.97 -2.05
N GLU A 91 10.68 -3.46 -2.70
CA GLU A 91 10.51 -3.36 -4.16
C GLU A 91 10.30 -1.90 -4.60
N LYS A 92 10.98 -1.52 -5.68
CA LYS A 92 11.06 -0.13 -6.17
C LYS A 92 9.78 0.29 -6.93
N ARG A 93 8.71 0.60 -6.20
CA ARG A 93 7.43 1.12 -6.75
C ARG A 93 7.25 2.63 -6.55
N ALA A 94 6.32 3.21 -7.32
CA ALA A 94 5.92 4.61 -7.20
C ALA A 94 5.28 4.86 -5.81
N ARG A 95 5.92 5.72 -5.01
CA ARG A 95 5.41 6.18 -3.71
C ARG A 95 4.78 7.57 -3.86
N LEU A 96 3.79 7.87 -3.03
CA LEU A 96 3.07 9.15 -3.00
C LEU A 96 4.01 10.39 -2.88
N GLY A 97 5.27 10.20 -2.45
CA GLY A 97 6.32 11.23 -2.39
C GLY A 97 7.52 11.04 -3.33
N SER A 98 7.42 10.25 -4.41
CA SER A 98 8.48 10.08 -5.42
C SER A 98 8.12 10.78 -6.73
N GLN A 99 8.09 12.10 -6.69
CA GLN A 99 8.23 12.93 -7.87
C GLN A 99 9.49 13.77 -7.70
N HIS A 100 10.67 13.17 -7.80
CA HIS A 100 11.92 13.92 -7.82
C HIS A 100 12.91 13.31 -8.82
N ASN A 101 13.35 14.17 -9.75
CA ASN A 101 14.41 14.02 -10.75
C ASN A 101 14.04 13.40 -12.11
N TYR A 102 13.38 14.20 -12.95
CA TYR A 102 13.81 14.38 -14.34
C TYR A 102 14.52 15.75 -14.46
N SER A 103 15.62 15.94 -13.74
CA SER A 103 16.44 17.14 -13.93
C SER A 103 17.36 16.91 -15.11
N THR A 104 16.95 17.50 -16.24
CA THR A 104 17.72 17.81 -17.43
C THR A 104 19.22 17.99 -17.15
N LEU A 105 20.04 17.10 -17.70
CA LEU A 105 21.43 17.39 -18.07
C LEU A 105 21.42 17.27 -19.60
N GLY A 106 21.24 18.32 -20.39
CA GLY A 106 21.92 19.60 -20.23
C GLY A 106 23.42 19.46 -20.50
N ASP A 107 23.85 18.43 -21.25
CA ASP A 107 25.22 18.36 -21.77
C ASP A 107 25.31 19.21 -23.05
N SER A 108 25.77 20.44 -22.87
CA SER A 108 26.43 21.21 -23.91
C SER A 108 27.87 21.43 -23.45
N PRO A 109 28.86 21.13 -24.29
CA PRO A 109 30.03 22.00 -24.33
C PRO A 109 30.50 22.30 -25.75
N ARG A 110 30.41 23.59 -26.07
CA ARG A 110 31.21 24.40 -27.02
C ARG A 110 31.14 24.10 -28.52
#